data_AF-A0AAJ6LEA8-F1
#
_entry.id   AF-A0AAJ6LEA8-F1
#
_cell.length_a   1.000
_cell.length_b   1.000
_cell.length_c   1.000
_cell.angle_alpha   90.00
_cell.angle_beta   90.00
_cell.angle_gamma   90.00
#
_symmetry.space_group_name_H-M   'P 1'
#
loop_
_entity.id
_entity.type
_entity.pdbx_description
1 polymer ?
#
loop_
_entity_poly.entity_id
_entity_poly.type
_entity_poly.pdbx_seq_one_letter_code
_entity_poly.pdbx_strand_id
1 'polypeptide(L)'
;MADKVFDHTIFRVAHPLVQSLITQSIEIRKFRIKFPTFYQYLLFKKAHIVELLKIELKLRVQCYYEKWGDREEASLEPEVACQSQDERIERDVLKILYERQFISQAIGFIQTDKVLIYDEFLITQAIMNRFDIDKLFRKISIDFWREVHDIYPLNITGVFKETVLSYLHENKLYLPNVLSDWSMEELLLDFLPIFISYEKFKNIKNESKKVPETRLPTFDECKEILKPLFGYNTPLQRYQKSYLEYNAFYETGRTSDYLGLMIHLDEEPQEIPFLLRDYLIKFQMRKIDKISGGTSSFEKNDIDKIEFLSSVAYEMIEALDKITNKKMGKNINESISQYMTTLSSIIALCYFDRSFSKAYDLNFYEKMDIHQSIIFIKKNNNTLTDKVFEDLNSSFEKIKENKKKYDYSEFMVDLEKLMNYSDKIDLIVSPPNRGKRQISGITCILKEEQGKGNNKPRYHYDFVYKSLKQTIPARLRELLPEVDEAIAL
;
A
#
# COMPACT_ATOMS: atom_id res chain seq x y z
N MET A 1 20.79 7.04 -20.94
CA MET A 1 20.32 5.73 -21.46
C MET A 1 19.03 6.02 -22.19
N ALA A 2 18.86 5.53 -23.43
CA ALA A 2 17.65 5.81 -24.20
C ALA A 2 16.41 5.30 -23.45
N ASP A 3 15.39 6.14 -23.33
CA ASP A 3 14.13 5.84 -22.66
C ASP A 3 13.48 4.64 -23.34
N LYS A 4 13.60 3.46 -22.71
CA LYS A 4 12.77 2.31 -23.07
C LYS A 4 11.35 2.66 -22.61
N VAL A 5 10.55 3.19 -23.53
CA VAL A 5 9.12 3.43 -23.29
C VAL A 5 8.40 2.08 -23.43
N PHE A 6 7.96 1.56 -22.29
CA PHE A 6 7.17 0.36 -22.18
C PHE A 6 5.70 0.77 -22.31
N ASP A 7 5.06 0.45 -23.44
CA ASP A 7 3.75 1.03 -23.84
C ASP A 7 2.63 -0.03 -23.97
N HIS A 8 2.84 -1.21 -23.40
CA HIS A 8 1.81 -2.24 -23.22
C HIS A 8 0.82 -1.88 -22.10
N THR A 9 -0.44 -2.27 -22.26
CA THR A 9 -1.56 -2.01 -21.33
C THR A 9 -1.27 -2.43 -19.89
N ILE A 10 -0.57 -3.56 -19.71
CA ILE A 10 -0.10 -4.06 -18.39
C ILE A 10 0.69 -3.01 -17.62
N PHE A 11 1.54 -2.25 -18.31
CA PHE A 11 2.35 -1.25 -17.65
C PHE A 11 1.55 -0.03 -17.20
N ARG A 12 0.53 0.32 -17.98
CA ARG A 12 -0.38 1.43 -17.68
C ARG A 12 -1.22 1.19 -16.42
N VAL A 13 -1.22 -0.04 -15.89
CA VAL A 13 -1.90 -0.41 -14.64
C VAL A 13 -0.91 -0.69 -13.51
N ALA A 14 0.08 -1.56 -13.74
CA ALA A 14 1.03 -1.95 -12.70
C ALA A 14 1.78 -0.76 -12.11
N HIS A 15 2.20 0.16 -12.98
CA HIS A 15 3.09 1.24 -12.57
C HIS A 15 2.37 2.35 -11.77
N PRO A 16 1.23 2.92 -12.22
CA PRO A 16 0.47 3.88 -11.41
C PRO A 16 0.02 3.33 -10.05
N LEU A 17 -0.35 2.05 -10.02
CA LEU A 17 -0.71 1.38 -8.78
C LEU A 17 0.48 1.36 -7.81
N VAL A 18 1.62 0.83 -8.25
CA VAL A 18 2.82 0.72 -7.40
C VAL A 18 3.32 2.10 -6.98
N GLN A 19 3.21 3.12 -7.82
CA GLN A 19 3.49 4.51 -7.43
C GLN A 19 2.59 5.00 -6.30
N SER A 20 1.29 4.71 -6.36
CA SER A 20 0.35 5.05 -5.29
C SER A 20 0.72 4.34 -3.98
N LEU A 21 1.04 3.05 -4.06
CA LEU A 21 1.48 2.26 -2.91
C LEU A 21 2.78 2.80 -2.31
N ILE A 22 3.78 3.15 -3.13
CA ILE A 22 5.02 3.81 -2.68
C ILE A 22 4.71 5.13 -1.97
N THR A 23 3.83 5.95 -2.54
CA THR A 23 3.45 7.25 -1.96
C THR A 23 2.80 7.07 -0.60
N GLN A 24 1.83 6.16 -0.48
CA GLN A 24 1.24 5.77 0.81
C GLN A 24 2.32 5.32 1.79
N SER A 25 3.26 4.51 1.32
CA SER A 25 4.37 4.01 2.12
C SER A 25 5.32 5.10 2.62
N ILE A 26 5.55 6.15 1.85
CA ILE A 26 6.33 7.32 2.30
C ILE A 26 5.60 8.01 3.45
N GLU A 27 4.29 8.21 3.32
CA GLU A 27 3.47 8.83 4.36
C GLU A 27 3.43 7.98 5.65
N ILE A 28 3.35 6.65 5.53
CA ILE A 28 3.48 5.70 6.65
C ILE A 28 4.79 5.94 7.39
N ARG A 29 5.91 6.09 6.68
CA ARG A 29 7.24 6.25 7.28
C ARG A 29 7.44 7.63 7.89
N LYS A 30 6.92 8.69 7.27
CA LYS A 30 6.88 10.02 7.90
C LYS A 30 6.14 9.97 9.23
N PHE A 31 4.97 9.30 9.26
CA PHE A 31 4.23 9.10 10.49
C PHE A 31 5.02 8.27 11.51
N ARG A 32 5.62 7.14 11.10
CA ARG A 32 6.45 6.28 11.95
C ARG A 32 7.68 6.99 12.51
N ILE A 33 8.30 7.91 11.77
CA ILE A 33 9.42 8.72 12.27
C ILE A 33 8.94 9.68 13.37
N LYS A 34 7.70 10.17 13.28
CA LYS A 34 7.15 11.10 14.29
C LYS A 34 6.60 10.39 15.52
N PHE A 35 5.88 9.28 15.32
CA PHE A 35 5.23 8.52 16.39
C PHE A 35 5.56 7.03 16.30
N PRO A 36 6.83 6.62 16.46
CA PRO A 36 7.28 5.23 16.31
C PRO A 36 6.59 4.26 17.28
N THR A 37 6.44 4.60 18.56
CA THR A 37 5.84 3.68 19.54
C THR A 37 4.35 3.56 19.27
N PHE A 38 3.68 4.66 18.97
CA PHE A 38 2.27 4.64 18.60
C PHE A 38 2.04 3.91 17.29
N TYR A 39 2.93 4.03 16.31
CA TYR A 39 2.86 3.25 15.07
C TYR A 39 2.97 1.74 15.34
N GLN A 40 3.88 1.30 16.23
CA GLN A 40 3.95 -0.10 16.64
C GLN A 40 2.67 -0.56 17.35
N TYR A 41 2.13 0.28 18.24
CA TYR A 41 0.85 0.03 18.89
C TYR A 41 -0.29 -0.12 17.88
N LEU A 42 -0.36 0.76 16.88
CA LEU A 42 -1.36 0.70 15.80
C LEU A 42 -1.31 -0.63 15.05
N LEU A 43 -0.11 -1.09 14.67
CA LEU A 43 0.07 -2.37 13.98
C LEU A 43 -0.44 -3.55 14.82
N PHE A 44 -0.08 -3.58 16.11
CA PHE A 44 -0.56 -4.59 17.05
C PHE A 44 -2.08 -4.52 17.22
N LYS A 45 -2.61 -3.32 17.41
CA LYS A 45 -4.03 -3.10 17.69
C LYS A 45 -4.92 -3.39 16.48
N LYS A 46 -4.41 -3.22 15.26
CA LYS A 46 -5.09 -3.62 14.02
C LYS A 46 -5.49 -5.10 14.06
N ALA A 47 -4.59 -6.00 14.46
CA ALA A 47 -4.91 -7.43 14.54
C ALA A 47 -6.06 -7.72 15.52
N HIS A 48 -6.10 -7.03 16.65
CA HIS A 48 -7.21 -7.15 17.60
C HIS A 48 -8.54 -6.61 17.05
N ILE A 49 -8.50 -5.48 16.32
CA ILE A 49 -9.68 -4.93 15.66
C ILE A 49 -10.21 -5.93 14.63
N VAL A 50 -9.33 -6.53 13.82
CA VAL A 50 -9.70 -7.56 12.83
C VAL A 50 -10.43 -8.72 13.49
N GLU A 51 -9.88 -9.29 14.57
CA GLU A 51 -10.51 -10.39 15.28
C GLU A 51 -11.87 -10.03 15.89
N LEU A 52 -12.00 -8.84 16.48
CA LEU A 52 -13.28 -8.36 17.00
C LEU A 52 -14.35 -8.21 15.91
N LEU A 53 -13.98 -7.61 14.78
CA LEU A 53 -14.88 -7.45 13.63
C LEU A 53 -15.23 -8.81 13.03
N LYS A 54 -14.27 -9.74 12.94
CA LYS A 54 -14.47 -11.10 12.43
C LYS A 54 -15.49 -11.86 13.27
N ILE A 55 -15.38 -11.82 14.59
CA ILE A 55 -16.33 -12.49 15.50
C ILE A 55 -17.74 -11.92 15.32
N GLU A 56 -17.89 -10.59 15.30
CA GLU A 56 -19.21 -9.97 15.13
C GLU A 56 -19.79 -10.29 13.75
N LEU A 57 -19.00 -10.16 12.67
CA LEU A 57 -19.47 -10.45 11.31
C LEU A 57 -19.83 -11.91 11.12
N LYS A 58 -19.09 -12.85 11.69
CA LYS A 58 -19.38 -14.29 11.55
C LYS A 58 -20.78 -14.62 12.06
N LEU A 59 -21.17 -14.07 13.22
CA LEU A 59 -22.52 -14.22 13.75
C LEU A 59 -23.57 -13.64 12.81
N ARG A 60 -23.32 -12.45 12.25
CA ARG A 60 -24.26 -11.75 11.36
C ARG A 60 -24.44 -12.44 10.01
N VAL A 61 -23.34 -12.88 9.40
CA VAL A 61 -23.32 -13.61 8.12
C VAL A 61 -23.94 -14.99 8.30
N GLN A 62 -23.70 -15.67 9.42
CA GLN A 62 -24.39 -16.93 9.72
C GLN A 62 -25.91 -16.75 9.76
N CYS A 63 -26.41 -15.74 10.48
CA CYS A 63 -27.85 -15.43 10.50
C CYS A 63 -28.40 -15.05 9.12
N TYR A 64 -27.60 -14.46 8.24
CA TYR A 64 -27.97 -14.20 6.84
C TYR A 64 -28.19 -15.51 6.07
N TYR A 65 -27.23 -16.43 6.13
CA TYR A 65 -27.34 -17.74 5.46
C TYR A 65 -28.46 -18.60 6.03
N GLU A 66 -28.71 -18.58 7.34
CA GLU A 66 -29.85 -19.29 7.95
C GLU A 66 -31.21 -18.79 7.44
N LYS A 67 -31.29 -17.52 7.01
CA LYS A 67 -32.53 -16.92 6.51
C LYS A 67 -32.69 -16.98 4.99
N TRP A 68 -31.58 -16.99 4.25
CA TRP A 68 -31.58 -16.78 2.78
C TRP A 68 -30.75 -17.81 1.99
N GLY A 69 -30.10 -18.77 2.64
CA GLY A 69 -29.12 -19.69 2.05
C GLY A 69 -29.62 -20.51 0.86
N ASP A 70 -30.89 -20.90 0.85
CA ASP A 70 -31.48 -21.71 -0.24
C ASP A 70 -31.60 -20.94 -1.57
N ARG A 71 -31.51 -19.60 -1.57
CA ARG A 71 -31.68 -18.77 -2.78
C ARG A 71 -30.39 -18.52 -3.56
N GLU A 72 -29.23 -18.57 -2.90
CA GLU A 72 -27.94 -18.27 -3.53
C GLU A 72 -27.27 -19.51 -4.16
N GLU A 73 -27.55 -20.72 -3.65
CA GLU A 73 -26.92 -21.97 -4.12
C GLU A 73 -27.15 -22.26 -5.62
N ALA A 74 -28.27 -21.81 -6.18
CA ALA A 74 -28.62 -22.05 -7.58
C ALA A 74 -27.79 -21.23 -8.59
N SER A 75 -26.97 -20.28 -8.14
CA SER A 75 -26.26 -19.29 -8.97
C SER A 75 -24.74 -19.29 -8.80
N LEU A 76 -24.18 -20.27 -8.06
CA LEU A 76 -22.76 -20.31 -7.74
C LEU A 76 -21.93 -21.06 -8.79
N GLU A 77 -20.70 -20.59 -8.99
CA GLU A 77 -19.65 -21.30 -9.73
C GLU A 77 -19.43 -22.71 -9.15
N PRO A 78 -19.14 -23.74 -9.97
CA PRO A 78 -19.02 -25.14 -9.52
C PRO A 78 -18.01 -25.35 -8.39
N GLU A 79 -16.92 -24.60 -8.36
CA GLU A 79 -15.85 -24.70 -7.35
C GLU A 79 -16.30 -24.17 -5.97
N VAL A 80 -17.26 -23.25 -5.94
CA VAL A 80 -17.81 -22.67 -4.69
C VAL A 80 -18.94 -23.54 -4.14
N ALA A 81 -19.72 -24.17 -5.01
CA ALA A 81 -20.81 -25.07 -4.63
C ALA A 81 -20.30 -26.30 -3.84
N CYS A 82 -19.06 -26.73 -4.05
CA CYS A 82 -18.42 -27.86 -3.35
C CYS A 82 -17.92 -27.54 -1.93
N GLN A 83 -17.95 -26.28 -1.49
CA GLN A 83 -17.47 -25.88 -0.15
C GLN A 83 -18.54 -26.08 0.93
N SER A 84 -18.11 -26.41 2.15
CA SER A 84 -18.99 -26.45 3.33
C SER A 84 -19.53 -25.05 3.67
N GLN A 85 -20.69 -24.98 4.34
CA GLN A 85 -21.29 -23.71 4.73
C GLN A 85 -20.37 -22.86 5.61
N ASP A 86 -19.61 -23.49 6.52
CA ASP A 86 -18.64 -22.80 7.37
C ASP A 86 -17.50 -22.17 6.57
N GLU A 87 -16.99 -22.86 5.53
CA GLU A 87 -15.97 -22.31 4.63
C GLU A 87 -16.50 -21.13 3.82
N ARG A 88 -17.78 -21.18 3.39
CA ARG A 88 -18.43 -20.07 2.68
C ARG A 88 -18.60 -18.84 3.59
N ILE A 89 -19.09 -19.04 4.82
CA ILE A 89 -19.21 -17.98 5.83
C ILE A 89 -17.85 -17.34 6.09
N GLU A 90 -16.82 -18.16 6.32
CA GLU A 90 -15.48 -17.68 6.62
C GLU A 90 -14.92 -16.85 5.45
N ARG A 91 -15.07 -17.33 4.21
CA ARG A 91 -14.68 -16.61 3.01
C ARG A 91 -15.41 -15.26 2.89
N ASP A 92 -16.72 -15.24 3.06
CA ASP A 92 -17.52 -14.03 2.87
C ASP A 92 -17.28 -13.00 3.99
N VAL A 93 -17.00 -13.46 5.22
CA VAL A 93 -16.49 -12.60 6.29
C VAL A 93 -15.16 -11.97 5.90
N LEU A 94 -14.21 -12.74 5.34
CA LEU A 94 -12.93 -12.21 4.89
C LEU A 94 -13.12 -11.19 3.74
N LYS A 95 -14.04 -11.45 2.81
CA LYS A 95 -14.40 -10.48 1.76
C LYS A 95 -14.93 -9.18 2.34
N ILE A 96 -15.86 -9.24 3.30
CA ILE A 96 -16.39 -8.04 3.97
C ILE A 96 -15.27 -7.27 4.68
N LEU A 97 -14.41 -7.98 5.42
CA LEU A 97 -13.33 -7.38 6.18
C LEU A 97 -12.31 -6.66 5.29
N TYR A 98 -11.80 -7.34 4.27
CA TYR A 98 -10.67 -6.88 3.47
C TYR A 98 -11.09 -6.25 2.14
N GLU A 99 -11.84 -6.97 1.29
CA GLU A 99 -12.23 -6.47 -0.05
C GLU A 99 -13.21 -5.30 0.05
N ARG A 100 -14.16 -5.38 0.98
CA ARG A 100 -15.14 -4.31 1.25
C ARG A 100 -14.66 -3.29 2.28
N GLN A 101 -13.42 -3.44 2.76
CA GLN A 101 -12.71 -2.48 3.59
C GLN A 101 -13.39 -2.16 4.94
N PHE A 102 -14.15 -3.10 5.50
CA PHE A 102 -14.85 -2.89 6.78
C PHE A 102 -13.87 -2.63 7.94
N ILE A 103 -12.69 -3.28 7.92
CA ILE A 103 -11.59 -3.00 8.86
C ILE A 103 -11.19 -1.53 8.79
N SER A 104 -11.00 -1.04 7.58
CA SER A 104 -10.56 0.33 7.34
C SER A 104 -11.61 1.37 7.72
N GLN A 105 -12.91 1.07 7.56
CA GLN A 105 -13.99 1.92 8.06
C GLN A 105 -13.95 2.01 9.59
N ALA A 106 -13.75 0.88 10.29
CA ALA A 106 -13.62 0.85 11.75
C ALA A 106 -12.41 1.67 12.23
N ILE A 107 -11.25 1.50 11.59
CA ILE A 107 -10.03 2.28 11.89
C ILE A 107 -10.24 3.77 11.57
N GLY A 108 -10.95 4.08 10.48
CA GLY A 108 -11.35 5.43 10.12
C GLY A 108 -12.21 6.11 11.20
N PHE A 109 -13.12 5.35 11.79
CA PHE A 109 -13.96 5.81 12.90
C PHE A 109 -13.12 6.15 14.14
N ILE A 110 -12.02 5.44 14.42
CA ILE A 110 -11.11 5.76 15.54
C ILE A 110 -10.56 7.19 15.41
N GLN A 111 -10.25 7.61 14.18
CA GLN A 111 -9.74 8.96 13.90
C GLN A 111 -10.85 10.02 13.86
N THR A 112 -12.03 9.70 13.33
CA THR A 112 -13.04 10.69 12.95
C THR A 112 -14.30 10.73 13.82
N ASP A 113 -14.53 9.70 14.64
CA ASP A 113 -15.75 9.43 15.41
C ASP A 113 -17.05 9.43 14.56
N LYS A 114 -16.92 9.16 13.25
CA LYS A 114 -18.03 9.11 12.30
C LYS A 114 -17.87 7.94 11.36
N VAL A 115 -18.98 7.29 11.01
CA VAL A 115 -19.01 6.40 9.84
C VAL A 115 -19.18 7.28 8.62
N LEU A 116 -18.19 7.21 7.74
CA LEU A 116 -18.07 8.13 6.63
C LEU A 116 -18.96 7.68 5.46
N ILE A 117 -18.88 6.38 5.17
CA ILE A 117 -19.69 5.68 4.17
C ILE A 117 -20.05 4.36 4.81
N TYR A 118 -21.34 4.07 4.93
CA TYR A 118 -21.75 2.74 5.35
C TYR A 118 -21.60 1.76 4.19
N ASP A 119 -21.17 0.55 4.49
CA ASP A 119 -21.20 -0.52 3.51
C ASP A 119 -22.65 -0.86 3.11
N GLU A 120 -23.01 -0.48 1.89
CA GLU A 120 -24.36 -0.66 1.37
C GLU A 120 -24.74 -2.13 1.21
N PHE A 121 -23.79 -3.03 0.96
CA PHE A 121 -24.08 -4.47 0.90
C PHE A 121 -24.49 -4.99 2.27
N LEU A 122 -23.79 -4.58 3.34
CA LEU A 122 -24.16 -5.00 4.70
C LEU A 122 -25.57 -4.53 5.07
N ILE A 123 -25.95 -3.33 4.64
CA ILE A 123 -27.28 -2.75 4.89
C ILE A 123 -28.35 -3.42 4.03
N THR A 124 -28.13 -3.51 2.71
CA THR A 124 -29.12 -4.00 1.74
C THR A 124 -29.40 -5.48 1.91
N GLN A 125 -28.38 -6.28 2.24
CA GLN A 125 -28.51 -7.70 2.57
C GLN A 125 -28.98 -7.95 4.01
N ALA A 126 -29.29 -6.90 4.77
CA ALA A 126 -29.72 -6.97 6.16
C ALA A 126 -28.76 -7.75 7.08
N ILE A 127 -27.47 -7.80 6.72
CA ILE A 127 -26.39 -8.40 7.54
C ILE A 127 -26.16 -7.52 8.77
N MET A 128 -26.10 -6.19 8.58
CA MET A 128 -26.01 -5.21 9.66
C MET A 128 -26.79 -3.94 9.30
N ASN A 129 -27.43 -3.31 10.29
CA ASN A 129 -27.99 -1.97 10.10
C ASN A 129 -26.98 -0.88 10.53
N ARG A 130 -27.25 0.38 10.17
CA ARG A 130 -26.39 1.53 10.49
C ARG A 130 -26.12 1.68 11.98
N PHE A 131 -27.14 1.46 12.82
CA PHE A 131 -27.02 1.58 14.27
C PHE A 131 -26.07 0.53 14.86
N ASP A 132 -26.13 -0.72 14.37
CA ASP A 132 -25.24 -1.79 14.78
C ASP A 132 -23.79 -1.49 14.40
N ILE A 133 -23.57 -0.96 13.19
CA ILE A 133 -22.24 -0.54 12.71
C ILE A 133 -21.69 0.59 13.60
N ASP A 134 -22.47 1.65 13.83
CA ASP A 134 -22.07 2.78 14.68
C ASP A 134 -21.71 2.33 16.09
N LYS A 135 -22.56 1.47 16.68
CA LYS A 135 -22.36 0.94 18.02
C LYS A 135 -21.07 0.11 18.12
N LEU A 136 -20.82 -0.76 17.14
CA LEU A 136 -19.61 -1.57 17.07
C LEU A 136 -18.36 -0.70 16.93
N PHE A 137 -18.37 0.25 16.00
CA PHE A 137 -17.20 1.10 15.74
C PHE A 137 -16.93 2.06 16.90
N ARG A 138 -17.98 2.59 17.54
CA ARG A 138 -17.85 3.41 18.74
C ARG A 138 -17.24 2.61 19.90
N LYS A 139 -17.66 1.36 20.10
CA LYS A 139 -17.04 0.47 21.11
C LYS A 139 -15.54 0.30 20.83
N ILE A 140 -15.18 -0.03 19.58
CA ILE A 140 -13.79 -0.18 19.14
C ILE A 140 -12.98 1.10 19.39
N SER A 141 -13.52 2.27 19.03
CA SER A 141 -12.86 3.56 19.21
C SER A 141 -12.64 3.94 20.68
N ILE A 142 -13.64 3.72 21.53
CA ILE A 142 -13.52 3.96 22.97
C ILE A 142 -12.46 3.05 23.59
N ASP A 143 -12.51 1.75 23.28
CA ASP A 143 -11.55 0.77 23.78
C ASP A 143 -10.12 1.08 23.30
N PHE A 144 -9.96 1.48 22.03
CA PHE A 144 -8.69 1.90 21.45
C PHE A 144 -8.08 3.08 22.22
N TRP A 145 -8.81 4.18 22.37
CA TRP A 145 -8.28 5.38 23.02
C TRP A 145 -8.09 5.22 24.53
N ARG A 146 -8.87 4.34 25.18
CA ARG A 146 -8.64 3.97 26.58
C ARG A 146 -7.30 3.26 26.75
N GLU A 147 -6.97 2.29 25.89
CA GLU A 147 -5.70 1.59 25.99
C GLU A 147 -4.50 2.48 25.66
N VAL A 148 -4.62 3.38 24.69
CA VAL A 148 -3.58 4.40 24.41
C VAL A 148 -3.33 5.24 25.65
N HIS A 149 -4.38 5.64 26.35
CA HIS A 149 -4.26 6.36 27.61
C HIS A 149 -3.48 5.57 28.68
N ASP A 150 -3.67 4.25 28.75
CA ASP A 150 -3.01 3.41 29.76
C ASP A 150 -1.53 3.14 29.44
N ILE A 151 -1.13 3.19 28.16
CA ILE A 151 0.25 2.92 27.72
C ILE A 151 1.18 4.13 27.91
N TYR A 152 0.69 5.36 27.66
CA TYR A 152 1.51 6.57 27.77
C TYR A 152 1.36 7.22 29.16
N PRO A 153 2.39 7.22 30.03
CA PRO A 153 2.23 7.63 31.42
C PRO A 153 1.84 9.10 31.60
N LEU A 154 0.78 9.30 32.40
CA LEU A 154 0.27 10.47 33.15
C LEU A 154 0.74 11.90 32.78
N ASN A 155 -0.26 12.78 32.61
CA ASN A 155 -0.29 14.23 32.29
C ASN A 155 -0.23 14.66 30.82
N ILE A 156 0.01 13.74 29.87
CA ILE A 156 0.02 14.06 28.43
C ILE A 156 -1.09 13.31 27.67
N THR A 157 -1.87 12.41 28.27
CA THR A 157 -2.77 11.50 27.53
C THR A 157 -3.84 12.19 26.66
N GLY A 158 -4.52 13.22 27.18
CA GLY A 158 -5.45 14.03 26.38
C GLY A 158 -4.72 14.78 25.26
N VAL A 159 -3.56 15.35 25.60
CA VAL A 159 -2.67 16.05 24.66
C VAL A 159 -2.12 15.11 23.59
N PHE A 160 -1.82 13.84 23.91
CA PHE A 160 -1.22 12.88 23.00
C PHE A 160 -2.22 12.51 21.90
N LYS A 161 -3.45 12.15 22.29
CA LYS A 161 -4.55 11.91 21.34
C LYS A 161 -4.76 13.13 20.45
N GLU A 162 -4.87 14.32 21.04
CA GLU A 162 -5.05 15.56 20.28
C GLU A 162 -3.85 15.87 19.37
N THR A 163 -2.62 15.60 19.82
CA THR A 163 -1.40 15.79 19.03
C THR A 163 -1.41 14.89 17.81
N VAL A 164 -1.66 13.59 18.00
CA VAL A 164 -1.70 12.62 16.90
C VAL A 164 -2.83 12.95 15.93
N LEU A 165 -4.04 13.21 16.42
CA LEU A 165 -5.18 13.57 15.57
C LEU A 165 -4.95 14.88 14.82
N SER A 166 -4.34 15.87 15.48
CA SER A 166 -3.98 17.15 14.85
C SER A 166 -2.88 16.96 13.82
N TYR A 167 -1.85 16.15 14.10
CA TYR A 167 -0.81 15.83 13.13
C TYR A 167 -1.40 15.13 11.91
N LEU A 168 -2.27 14.13 12.13
CA LEU A 168 -2.96 13.43 11.04
C LEU A 168 -3.79 14.42 10.21
N HIS A 169 -4.53 15.33 10.86
CA HIS A 169 -5.32 16.36 10.18
C HIS A 169 -4.45 17.37 9.42
N GLU A 170 -3.46 18.00 10.06
CA GLU A 170 -2.54 18.99 9.47
C GLU A 170 -1.79 18.42 8.25
N ASN A 171 -1.43 17.12 8.30
CA ASN A 171 -0.71 16.44 7.21
C ASN A 171 -1.64 15.68 6.25
N LYS A 172 -2.96 15.81 6.40
CA LYS A 172 -3.97 15.12 5.57
C LYS A 172 -3.75 13.59 5.51
N LEU A 173 -3.34 13.02 6.64
CA LEU A 173 -3.14 11.59 6.82
C LEU A 173 -4.43 10.95 7.34
N TYR A 174 -4.74 9.79 6.78
CA TYR A 174 -5.87 8.97 7.18
C TYR A 174 -5.34 7.68 7.80
N LEU A 175 -5.80 7.34 9.00
CA LEU A 175 -5.26 6.24 9.79
C LEU A 175 -5.32 4.88 9.08
N PRO A 176 -6.39 4.54 8.34
CA PRO A 176 -6.38 3.35 7.48
C PRO A 176 -5.27 3.34 6.43
N ASN A 177 -4.88 4.50 5.90
CA ASN A 177 -3.76 4.58 4.94
C ASN A 177 -2.41 4.42 5.63
N VAL A 178 -2.32 4.78 6.91
CA VAL A 178 -1.12 4.54 7.73
C VAL A 178 -0.99 3.06 8.11
N LEU A 179 -2.11 2.34 8.17
CA LEU A 179 -2.19 0.93 8.55
C LEU A 179 -2.38 0.02 7.32
N SER A 180 -1.36 -0.03 6.47
CA SER A 180 -1.31 -0.96 5.32
C SER A 180 -1.42 -2.43 5.76
N ASP A 181 -2.02 -3.28 4.90
CA ASP A 181 -2.00 -4.76 5.05
C ASP A 181 -0.77 -5.42 4.44
N TRP A 182 0.04 -4.63 3.74
CA TRP A 182 1.23 -5.08 3.04
C TRP A 182 2.49 -4.33 3.50
N SER A 183 3.63 -5.00 3.39
CA SER A 183 4.98 -4.52 3.66
C SER A 183 5.73 -4.20 2.37
N MET A 184 6.75 -3.34 2.43
CA MET A 184 7.57 -3.06 1.23
C MET A 184 8.32 -4.30 0.73
N GLU A 185 8.57 -5.26 1.62
CA GLU A 185 9.18 -6.55 1.27
C GLU A 185 8.23 -7.38 0.41
N GLU A 186 6.94 -7.47 0.77
CA GLU A 186 5.91 -8.10 -0.07
C GLU A 186 5.75 -7.37 -1.40
N LEU A 187 5.68 -6.02 -1.39
CA LEU A 187 5.61 -5.23 -2.61
C LEU A 187 6.84 -5.44 -3.52
N LEU A 188 8.03 -5.64 -2.94
CA LEU A 188 9.24 -5.99 -3.70
C LEU A 188 9.11 -7.37 -4.34
N LEU A 189 8.65 -8.37 -3.58
CA LEU A 189 8.49 -9.75 -4.07
C LEU A 189 7.44 -9.87 -5.17
N ASP A 190 6.41 -9.02 -5.13
CA ASP A 190 5.35 -9.01 -6.14
C ASP A 190 5.70 -8.14 -7.35
N PHE A 191 6.37 -7.01 -7.14
CA PHE A 191 6.74 -6.10 -8.22
C PHE A 191 7.98 -6.54 -8.99
N LEU A 192 8.97 -7.18 -8.35
CA LEU A 192 10.22 -7.57 -9.03
C LEU A 192 9.99 -8.58 -10.18
N PRO A 193 9.19 -9.65 -10.05
CA PRO A 193 8.88 -10.55 -11.17
C PRO A 193 8.17 -9.83 -12.32
N ILE A 194 7.26 -8.90 -11.99
CA ILE A 194 6.57 -8.05 -12.95
C ILE A 194 7.57 -7.18 -13.69
N PHE A 195 8.47 -6.53 -12.94
CA PHE A 195 9.54 -5.68 -13.46
C PHE A 195 10.48 -6.44 -14.42
N ILE A 196 10.93 -7.65 -14.05
CA ILE A 196 11.78 -8.48 -14.92
C ILE A 196 10.99 -8.89 -16.17
N SER A 197 9.71 -9.21 -16.00
CA SER A 197 8.81 -9.55 -17.10
C SER A 197 8.55 -8.38 -18.05
N TYR A 198 8.83 -7.13 -17.67
CA TYR A 198 8.61 -5.98 -18.55
C TYR A 198 9.34 -6.08 -19.89
N GLU A 199 10.52 -6.70 -19.87
CA GLU A 199 11.26 -6.93 -21.10
C GLU A 199 10.57 -7.92 -22.06
N LYS A 200 9.68 -8.80 -21.55
CA LYS A 200 8.83 -9.70 -22.36
C LYS A 200 7.73 -8.95 -23.13
N PHE A 201 7.30 -7.78 -22.63
CA PHE A 201 6.19 -6.99 -23.18
C PHE A 201 6.66 -5.78 -24.01
N LYS A 202 7.92 -5.76 -24.48
CA LYS A 202 8.44 -4.65 -25.28
C LYS A 202 7.63 -4.50 -26.58
N ASN A 203 7.12 -3.28 -26.82
CA ASN A 203 6.45 -2.94 -28.07
C ASN A 203 7.44 -2.91 -29.25
N ILE A 204 7.04 -3.56 -30.35
CA ILE A 204 7.70 -3.50 -31.66
C ILE A 204 7.37 -2.12 -32.27
N LYS A 205 7.89 -1.03 -31.72
CA LYS A 205 7.80 0.31 -32.35
C LYS A 205 9.01 0.65 -33.23
N ASN A 206 10.01 -0.24 -33.32
CA ASN A 206 11.16 -0.07 -34.21
C ASN A 206 11.25 -1.25 -35.20
N GLU A 207 10.58 -1.11 -36.34
CA GLU A 207 10.64 -2.06 -37.47
C GLU A 207 12.04 -2.21 -38.11
N SER A 208 13.08 -1.50 -37.66
CA SER A 208 14.38 -1.50 -38.34
C SER A 208 15.47 -2.38 -37.72
N LYS A 209 15.21 -3.12 -36.63
CA LYS A 209 16.13 -4.17 -36.17
C LYS A 209 15.37 -5.42 -35.77
N LYS A 210 15.54 -6.47 -36.57
CA LYS A 210 15.20 -7.87 -36.28
C LYS A 210 15.87 -8.31 -34.97
N VAL A 211 15.30 -7.92 -33.83
CA VAL A 211 15.39 -8.72 -32.61
C VAL A 211 14.29 -9.76 -32.78
N PRO A 212 14.60 -11.06 -32.87
CA PRO A 212 13.59 -12.08 -33.11
C PRO A 212 12.54 -11.98 -32.01
N GLU A 213 11.30 -11.74 -32.45
CA GLU A 213 10.10 -11.59 -31.64
C GLU A 213 10.03 -12.75 -30.65
N THR A 214 10.24 -12.45 -29.38
CA THR A 214 9.59 -13.23 -28.33
C THR A 214 8.11 -12.95 -28.48
N ARG A 215 7.31 -14.00 -28.69
CA ARG A 215 5.84 -13.91 -28.74
C ARG A 215 5.35 -12.95 -27.67
N LEU A 216 4.41 -12.07 -28.03
CA LEU A 216 3.68 -11.31 -27.02
C LEU A 216 3.06 -12.32 -26.03
N PRO A 217 3.12 -12.07 -24.72
CA PRO A 217 2.55 -13.00 -23.75
C PRO A 217 1.06 -13.20 -23.99
N THR A 218 0.55 -14.40 -23.76
CA THR A 218 -0.89 -14.68 -23.86
C THR A 218 -1.66 -13.96 -22.76
N PHE A 219 -2.98 -13.87 -22.91
CA PHE A 219 -3.84 -13.31 -21.89
C PHE A 219 -3.61 -13.94 -20.50
N ASP A 220 -3.54 -15.26 -20.44
CA ASP A 220 -3.31 -16.00 -19.18
C ASP A 220 -1.93 -15.75 -18.59
N GLU A 221 -0.90 -15.60 -19.43
CA GLU A 221 0.46 -15.23 -19.00
C GLU A 221 0.48 -13.82 -18.41
N CYS A 222 -0.22 -12.88 -19.05
CA CYS A 222 -0.40 -11.51 -18.53
C CYS A 222 -1.09 -11.50 -17.17
N LYS A 223 -2.16 -12.31 -17.04
CA LYS A 223 -2.95 -12.48 -15.82
C LYS A 223 -2.07 -13.00 -14.68
N GLU A 224 -1.34 -14.09 -14.89
CA GLU A 224 -0.49 -14.68 -13.84
C GLU A 224 0.67 -13.76 -13.42
N ILE A 225 1.18 -12.93 -14.35
CA ILE A 225 2.20 -11.92 -14.04
C ILE A 225 1.62 -10.81 -13.16
N LEU A 226 0.45 -10.26 -13.49
CA LEU A 226 -0.17 -9.14 -12.76
C LEU A 226 -0.93 -9.53 -11.50
N LYS A 227 -1.37 -10.78 -11.40
CA LYS A 227 -2.16 -11.33 -10.29
C LYS A 227 -1.74 -10.84 -8.90
N PRO A 228 -0.43 -10.79 -8.55
CA PRO A 228 -0.02 -10.35 -7.23
C PRO A 228 -0.44 -8.91 -6.89
N LEU A 229 -0.49 -8.01 -7.87
CA LEU A 229 -0.84 -6.60 -7.64
C LEU A 229 -2.31 -6.38 -7.24
N PHE A 230 -3.20 -7.33 -7.53
CA PHE A 230 -4.61 -7.23 -7.17
C PHE A 230 -4.90 -7.59 -5.70
N GLY A 231 -3.95 -8.22 -5.00
CA GLY A 231 -4.05 -8.47 -3.57
C GLY A 231 -3.83 -7.22 -2.70
N TYR A 232 -3.37 -6.11 -3.29
CA TYR A 232 -3.08 -4.89 -2.56
C TYR A 232 -4.33 -4.04 -2.37
N ASN A 233 -4.65 -3.75 -1.10
CA ASN A 233 -5.69 -2.79 -0.77
C ASN A 233 -5.38 -1.44 -1.40
N THR A 234 -6.34 -0.93 -2.17
CA THR A 234 -6.24 0.43 -2.70
C THR A 234 -6.32 1.42 -1.53
N PRO A 235 -5.41 2.41 -1.43
CA PRO A 235 -5.50 3.40 -0.38
C PRO A 235 -6.89 4.01 -0.35
N LEU A 236 -7.42 4.14 0.87
CA LEU A 236 -8.67 4.85 1.08
C LEU A 236 -8.43 6.34 0.83
N GLN A 237 -9.48 7.01 0.40
CA GLN A 237 -9.43 8.44 0.18
C GLN A 237 -8.96 9.13 1.46
N ARG A 238 -8.07 10.11 1.31
CA ARG A 238 -7.96 11.20 2.29
C ARG A 238 -9.37 11.77 2.39
N TYR A 239 -9.94 11.76 3.58
CA TYR A 239 -11.30 12.27 3.82
C TYR A 239 -11.36 13.75 3.34
N GLN A 240 -12.46 14.21 2.72
CA GLN A 240 -13.56 14.62 3.58
C GLN A 240 -15.00 14.36 3.17
N LYS A 241 -15.46 14.13 1.94
CA LYS A 241 -16.91 13.94 1.66
C LYS A 241 -17.24 13.14 0.41
N SER A 242 -16.29 12.93 -0.49
CA SER A 242 -16.50 12.22 -1.76
C SER A 242 -16.32 10.72 -1.59
N TYR A 243 -17.15 9.93 -2.27
CA TYR A 243 -17.06 8.48 -2.23
C TYR A 243 -17.42 7.84 -3.58
N LEU A 244 -16.89 6.65 -3.81
CA LEU A 244 -17.20 5.86 -5.01
C LEU A 244 -18.34 4.91 -4.69
N GLU A 245 -19.46 5.05 -5.39
CA GLU A 245 -20.62 4.18 -5.23
C GLU A 245 -20.85 3.39 -6.53
N TYR A 246 -21.02 2.07 -6.41
CA TYR A 246 -21.62 1.26 -7.45
C TYR A 246 -23.08 1.08 -7.06
N ASN A 247 -23.98 1.86 -7.66
CA ASN A 247 -25.39 1.78 -7.34
C ASN A 247 -26.11 0.91 -8.39
N ALA A 248 -26.30 -0.37 -8.06
CA ALA A 248 -27.06 -1.30 -8.89
C ALA A 248 -28.55 -0.91 -9.04
N PHE A 249 -29.06 -0.04 -8.17
CA PHE A 249 -30.47 0.36 -8.11
C PHE A 249 -30.87 1.37 -9.21
N TYR A 250 -29.90 2.14 -9.76
CA TYR A 250 -30.16 3.15 -10.80
C TYR A 250 -29.93 2.67 -12.24
N GLU A 251 -29.49 1.43 -12.45
CA GLU A 251 -29.13 0.94 -13.79
C GLU A 251 -30.05 -0.19 -14.26
N THR A 252 -31.31 0.15 -14.54
CA THR A 252 -32.05 -0.58 -15.57
C THR A 252 -31.63 -0.03 -16.94
N GLY A 253 -30.58 -0.62 -17.53
CA GLY A 253 -30.22 -0.40 -18.94
C GLY A 253 -28.90 0.31 -19.23
N ARG A 254 -28.05 0.57 -18.24
CA ARG A 254 -26.63 0.87 -18.48
C ARG A 254 -25.82 -0.39 -18.26
N THR A 255 -24.93 -0.70 -19.20
CA THR A 255 -24.01 -1.82 -19.07
C THR A 255 -23.07 -1.57 -17.90
N SER A 256 -22.61 -2.64 -17.24
CA SER A 256 -21.71 -2.65 -16.07
C SER A 256 -20.34 -1.96 -16.26
N ASP A 257 -20.19 -1.16 -17.30
CA ASP A 257 -18.94 -0.70 -17.90
C ASP A 257 -18.40 0.56 -17.22
N TYR A 258 -19.19 1.25 -16.39
CA TYR A 258 -18.81 2.52 -15.78
C TYR A 258 -19.13 2.56 -14.28
N LEU A 259 -18.10 2.83 -13.47
CA LEU A 259 -18.23 3.07 -12.03
C LEU A 259 -18.54 4.56 -11.79
N GLY A 260 -19.54 4.86 -10.97
CA GLY A 260 -19.89 6.23 -10.59
C GLY A 260 -18.99 6.78 -9.48
N LEU A 261 -18.47 8.00 -9.66
CA LEU A 261 -17.85 8.78 -8.58
C LEU A 261 -18.87 9.80 -8.07
N MET A 262 -19.24 9.69 -6.79
CA MET A 262 -20.02 10.72 -6.10
C MET A 262 -19.05 11.70 -5.43
N ILE A 263 -18.98 12.92 -5.95
CA ILE A 263 -18.23 14.02 -5.34
C ILE A 263 -19.24 14.92 -4.64
N HIS A 264 -19.01 15.16 -3.36
CA HIS A 264 -19.75 16.18 -2.64
C HIS A 264 -19.13 17.56 -2.94
N LEU A 265 -19.96 18.55 -3.29
CA LEU A 265 -19.51 19.87 -3.75
C LEU A 265 -18.86 20.74 -2.66
N ASP A 266 -18.91 20.29 -1.41
CA ASP A 266 -18.33 20.94 -0.23
C ASP A 266 -16.98 20.34 0.17
N GLU A 267 -16.31 19.67 -0.78
CA GLU A 267 -14.88 19.36 -0.74
C GLU A 267 -14.03 20.60 -1.06
N GLU A 268 -12.85 20.67 -0.43
CA GLU A 268 -11.85 21.67 -0.79
C GLU A 268 -11.41 21.47 -2.25
N PRO A 269 -11.39 22.51 -3.11
CA PRO A 269 -10.97 22.38 -4.52
C PRO A 269 -9.59 21.74 -4.70
N GLN A 270 -8.71 21.87 -3.69
CA GLN A 270 -7.37 21.30 -3.68
C GLN A 270 -7.34 19.78 -3.44
N GLU A 271 -8.47 19.12 -3.16
CA GLU A 271 -8.58 17.67 -2.95
C GLU A 271 -9.05 16.92 -4.21
N ILE A 272 -9.76 17.60 -5.12
CA ILE A 272 -10.30 17.02 -6.35
C ILE A 272 -9.24 16.25 -7.18
N PRO A 273 -8.00 16.77 -7.36
CA PRO A 273 -6.99 16.05 -8.12
C PRO A 273 -6.58 14.69 -7.51
N PHE A 274 -6.56 14.60 -6.17
CA PHE A 274 -6.22 13.36 -5.47
C PHE A 274 -7.33 12.32 -5.65
N LEU A 275 -8.59 12.76 -5.50
CA LEU A 275 -9.77 11.90 -5.64
C LEU A 275 -9.88 11.32 -7.06
N LEU A 276 -9.66 12.16 -8.08
CA LEU A 276 -9.70 11.75 -9.47
C LEU A 276 -8.56 10.78 -9.82
N ARG A 277 -7.36 11.01 -9.29
CA ARG A 277 -6.20 10.16 -9.51
C ARG A 277 -6.46 8.75 -8.98
N ASP A 278 -6.90 8.66 -7.74
CA ASP A 278 -7.16 7.37 -7.09
C ASP A 278 -8.34 6.65 -7.75
N TYR A 279 -9.36 7.38 -8.21
CA TYR A 279 -10.44 6.82 -9.02
C TYR A 279 -9.90 6.16 -10.28
N LEU A 280 -9.06 6.86 -11.04
CA LEU A 280 -8.50 6.32 -12.29
C LEU A 280 -7.67 5.07 -12.03
N ILE A 281 -6.86 5.04 -10.96
CA ILE A 281 -6.08 3.85 -10.57
C ILE A 281 -7.02 2.68 -10.22
N LYS A 282 -8.03 2.91 -9.37
CA LYS A 282 -9.03 1.89 -8.98
C LYS A 282 -9.81 1.35 -10.18
N PHE A 283 -10.19 2.24 -11.09
CA PHE A 283 -10.87 1.89 -12.32
C PHE A 283 -10.01 1.00 -13.22
N GLN A 284 -8.73 1.33 -13.38
CA GLN A 284 -7.78 0.52 -14.14
C GLN A 284 -7.58 -0.86 -13.53
N MET A 285 -7.48 -0.96 -12.20
CA MET A 285 -7.37 -2.25 -11.50
C MET A 285 -8.60 -3.13 -11.70
N ARG A 286 -9.80 -2.61 -11.40
CA ARG A 286 -11.06 -3.34 -11.54
C ARG A 286 -11.34 -3.80 -12.97
N LYS A 287 -10.86 -3.04 -13.96
CA LYS A 287 -10.91 -3.48 -15.35
C LYS A 287 -10.05 -4.70 -15.59
N ILE A 288 -8.82 -4.73 -15.09
CA ILE A 288 -7.99 -5.93 -15.23
C ILE A 288 -8.57 -7.11 -14.43
N ASP A 289 -9.15 -6.88 -13.25
CA ASP A 289 -9.86 -7.93 -12.51
C ASP A 289 -11.00 -8.53 -13.34
N LYS A 290 -11.85 -7.68 -13.94
CA LYS A 290 -12.92 -8.13 -14.86
C LYS A 290 -12.36 -8.89 -16.06
N ILE A 291 -11.28 -8.38 -16.63
CA ILE A 291 -10.57 -9.02 -17.72
C ILE A 291 -10.05 -10.40 -17.32
N SER A 292 -9.58 -10.54 -16.08
CA SER A 292 -8.97 -11.74 -15.51
C SER A 292 -9.95 -12.86 -15.13
N GLY A 293 -11.27 -12.64 -15.16
CA GLY A 293 -12.23 -13.71 -14.81
C GLY A 293 -13.66 -13.27 -14.54
N GLY A 294 -14.13 -12.15 -15.10
CA GLY A 294 -15.44 -11.59 -14.77
C GLY A 294 -16.61 -12.05 -15.65
N THR A 295 -16.40 -12.39 -16.92
CA THR A 295 -17.40 -12.96 -17.86
C THR A 295 -16.77 -13.17 -19.23
N SER A 296 -17.24 -14.21 -19.95
CA SER A 296 -17.07 -14.54 -21.38
C SER A 296 -15.97 -13.84 -22.19
N SER A 297 -15.12 -14.66 -22.83
CA SER A 297 -14.14 -14.34 -23.89
C SER A 297 -14.22 -12.91 -24.45
N PHE A 298 -13.21 -12.09 -24.13
CA PHE A 298 -13.07 -10.75 -24.69
C PHE A 298 -12.92 -10.83 -26.21
N GLU A 299 -13.76 -10.08 -26.93
CA GLU A 299 -13.54 -9.88 -28.36
C GLU A 299 -12.35 -8.93 -28.56
N LYS A 300 -11.69 -9.01 -29.73
CA LYS A 300 -10.55 -8.13 -30.06
C LYS A 300 -10.88 -6.64 -29.90
N ASN A 301 -12.12 -6.24 -30.17
CA ASN A 301 -12.59 -4.87 -30.00
C ASN A 301 -12.63 -4.42 -28.53
N ASP A 302 -12.84 -5.33 -27.58
CA ASP A 302 -12.85 -5.01 -26.16
C ASP A 302 -11.43 -4.75 -25.66
N ILE A 303 -10.48 -5.57 -26.14
CA ILE A 303 -9.05 -5.40 -25.85
C ILE A 303 -8.60 -4.01 -26.33
N ASP A 304 -8.86 -3.65 -27.59
CA ASP A 304 -8.46 -2.34 -28.15
C ASP A 304 -9.06 -1.15 -27.36
N LYS A 305 -10.32 -1.26 -26.92
CA LYS A 305 -10.97 -0.24 -26.06
C LYS A 305 -10.32 -0.16 -24.67
N ILE A 306 -9.97 -1.30 -24.08
CA ILE A 306 -9.27 -1.36 -22.80
C ILE A 306 -7.93 -0.66 -22.92
N GLU A 307 -7.14 -0.97 -23.95
CA GLU A 307 -5.83 -0.37 -24.17
C GLU A 307 -5.95 1.15 -24.27
N PHE A 308 -6.89 1.63 -25.10
CA PHE A 308 -7.15 3.05 -25.27
C PHE A 308 -7.52 3.75 -23.95
N LEU A 309 -8.47 3.20 -23.19
CA LEU A 309 -8.90 3.78 -21.92
C LEU A 309 -7.79 3.72 -20.86
N SER A 310 -6.91 2.72 -20.91
CA SER A 310 -5.72 2.65 -20.08
C SER A 310 -4.69 3.73 -20.43
N SER A 311 -4.48 4.07 -21.72
CA SER A 311 -3.62 5.23 -22.09
C SER A 311 -4.15 6.52 -21.49
N VAL A 312 -5.44 6.78 -21.69
CA VAL A 312 -6.05 8.04 -21.25
C VAL A 312 -5.99 8.17 -19.74
N ALA A 313 -6.33 7.09 -19.01
CA ALA A 313 -6.25 7.10 -17.56
C ALA A 313 -4.81 7.29 -17.06
N TYR A 314 -3.83 6.65 -17.68
CA TYR A 314 -2.43 6.79 -17.33
C TYR A 314 -1.94 8.24 -17.50
N GLU A 315 -2.19 8.86 -18.65
CA GLU A 315 -1.83 10.26 -18.91
C GLU A 315 -2.48 11.22 -17.92
N MET A 316 -3.76 10.97 -17.59
CA MET A 316 -4.47 11.74 -16.57
C MET A 316 -3.86 11.54 -15.18
N ILE A 317 -3.52 10.31 -14.79
CA ILE A 317 -2.86 10.02 -13.51
C ILE A 317 -1.52 10.75 -13.44
N GLU A 318 -0.69 10.70 -14.48
CA GLU A 318 0.58 11.43 -14.51
C GLU A 318 0.40 12.94 -14.36
N ALA A 319 -0.61 13.53 -15.01
CA ALA A 319 -0.91 14.94 -14.88
C ALA A 319 -1.39 15.28 -13.46
N LEU A 320 -2.26 14.45 -12.89
CA LEU A 320 -2.76 14.61 -11.53
C LEU A 320 -1.64 14.42 -10.51
N ASP A 321 -0.71 13.48 -10.71
CA ASP A 321 0.48 13.28 -9.88
C ASP A 321 1.33 14.54 -9.78
N LYS A 322 1.50 15.29 -10.86
CA LYS A 322 2.24 16.57 -10.83
C LYS A 322 1.53 17.63 -9.97
N ILE A 323 0.20 17.57 -9.89
CA ILE A 323 -0.62 18.51 -9.13
C ILE A 323 -0.66 18.11 -7.64
N THR A 324 -0.84 16.82 -7.36
CA THR A 324 -0.94 16.28 -6.00
C THR A 324 0.37 16.40 -5.23
N ASN A 325 1.51 16.16 -5.90
CA ASN A 325 2.82 16.16 -5.26
C ASN A 325 3.34 17.55 -4.87
N LYS A 326 2.82 18.65 -5.44
CA LYS A 326 3.19 20.03 -5.05
C LYS A 326 2.74 20.43 -3.64
N LYS A 327 1.75 19.73 -3.07
CA LYS A 327 1.15 20.05 -1.76
C LYS A 327 1.90 19.42 -0.58
N MET A 328 2.75 18.40 -0.80
CA MET A 328 3.44 17.65 0.26
C MET A 328 4.75 18.32 0.77
N GLY A 329 4.96 19.61 0.48
CA GLY A 329 5.95 20.43 1.17
C GLY A 329 7.42 20.27 0.77
N LYS A 330 7.78 19.34 -0.13
CA LYS A 330 9.11 19.26 -0.76
C LYS A 330 8.97 18.77 -2.20
N ASN A 331 9.90 19.20 -3.06
CA ASN A 331 10.14 18.68 -4.41
C ASN A 331 10.42 17.16 -4.37
N ILE A 332 9.41 16.35 -4.07
CA ILE A 332 9.42 14.93 -4.43
C ILE A 332 9.28 14.99 -5.95
N ASN A 333 10.43 15.11 -6.61
CA ASN A 333 10.55 15.52 -7.99
C ASN A 333 9.65 14.67 -8.88
N GLU A 334 9.17 15.30 -9.95
CA GLU A 334 8.67 14.64 -11.13
C GLU A 334 9.51 13.37 -11.42
N SER A 335 8.85 12.22 -11.59
CA SER A 335 9.36 10.92 -12.06
C SER A 335 9.73 9.82 -11.05
N ILE A 336 8.79 9.40 -10.19
CA ILE A 336 8.67 7.94 -9.91
C ILE A 336 8.28 7.20 -11.22
N SER A 337 8.02 7.90 -12.32
CA SER A 337 7.45 7.36 -13.56
C SER A 337 8.31 6.33 -14.29
N GLN A 338 9.61 6.26 -14.02
CA GLN A 338 10.44 5.21 -14.59
C GLN A 338 10.37 3.93 -13.75
N TYR A 339 10.20 2.79 -14.41
CA TYR A 339 10.13 1.48 -13.75
C TYR A 339 11.36 1.18 -12.88
N MET A 340 12.56 1.56 -13.32
CA MET A 340 13.80 1.43 -12.53
C MET A 340 13.76 2.29 -11.28
N THR A 341 13.18 3.49 -11.37
CA THR A 341 13.01 4.41 -10.24
C THR A 341 11.97 3.89 -9.25
N THR A 342 10.89 3.29 -9.75
CA THR A 342 9.88 2.61 -8.93
C THR A 342 10.52 1.48 -8.11
N LEU A 343 11.25 0.58 -8.78
CA LEU A 343 11.96 -0.52 -8.10
C LEU A 343 13.01 0.00 -7.11
N SER A 344 13.82 1.00 -7.50
CA SER A 344 14.82 1.61 -6.62
C SER A 344 14.19 2.27 -5.39
N SER A 345 12.99 2.84 -5.53
CA SER A 345 12.25 3.42 -4.41
C SER A 345 11.79 2.33 -3.46
N ILE A 346 11.27 1.22 -3.98
CA ILE A 346 10.88 0.07 -3.14
C ILE A 346 12.09 -0.42 -2.33
N ILE A 347 13.23 -0.64 -2.99
CA ILE A 347 14.46 -1.11 -2.34
C ILE A 347 14.95 -0.13 -1.28
N ALA A 348 14.94 1.18 -1.59
CA ALA A 348 15.33 2.23 -0.66
C ALA A 348 14.45 2.19 0.60
N LEU A 349 13.13 2.06 0.44
CA LEU A 349 12.19 1.99 1.56
C LEU A 349 12.34 0.68 2.37
N CYS A 350 12.63 -0.47 1.73
CA CYS A 350 13.00 -1.70 2.44
C CYS A 350 14.25 -1.49 3.31
N TYR A 351 15.28 -0.84 2.77
CA TYR A 351 16.49 -0.52 3.53
C TYR A 351 16.19 0.42 4.70
N PHE A 352 15.35 1.44 4.47
CA PHE A 352 14.89 2.33 5.54
C PHE A 352 14.23 1.55 6.67
N ASP A 353 13.28 0.65 6.38
CA ASP A 353 12.55 -0.08 7.43
C ASP A 353 13.47 -0.93 8.30
N ARG A 354 14.43 -1.62 7.68
CA ARG A 354 15.43 -2.42 8.39
C ARG A 354 16.41 -1.55 9.20
N SER A 355 16.86 -0.46 8.60
CA SER A 355 17.78 0.47 9.27
C SER A 355 17.11 1.15 10.45
N PHE A 356 15.88 1.64 10.28
CA PHE A 356 15.13 2.33 11.33
C PHE A 356 14.93 1.42 12.52
N SER A 357 14.42 0.20 12.26
CA SER A 357 14.13 -0.79 13.32
C SER A 357 15.36 -1.19 14.12
N LYS A 358 16.57 -1.10 13.55
CA LYS A 358 17.84 -1.40 14.21
C LYS A 358 18.52 -0.18 14.83
N ALA A 359 18.16 1.03 14.42
CA ALA A 359 18.85 2.26 14.81
C ALA A 359 18.66 2.60 16.30
N TYR A 360 17.49 2.30 16.85
CA TYR A 360 17.12 2.67 18.23
C TYR A 360 16.41 1.56 18.99
N ASP A 361 16.43 1.68 20.32
CA ASP A 361 15.67 0.84 21.24
C ASP A 361 14.25 1.39 21.48
N LEU A 362 13.41 0.62 22.20
CA LEU A 362 12.05 1.03 22.55
C LEU A 362 12.01 2.34 23.37
N ASN A 363 12.97 2.53 24.28
CA ASN A 363 13.02 3.70 25.16
C ASN A 363 13.23 5.00 24.37
N PHE A 364 14.04 4.98 23.32
CA PHE A 364 14.17 6.12 22.42
C PHE A 364 12.85 6.43 21.69
N TYR A 365 12.17 5.39 21.17
CA TYR A 365 10.90 5.58 20.47
C TYR A 365 9.83 6.19 21.38
N GLU A 366 9.69 5.71 22.61
CA GLU A 366 8.75 6.25 23.59
C GLU A 366 9.03 7.74 23.88
N LYS A 367 10.30 8.10 24.04
CA LYS A 367 10.71 9.49 24.24
C LYS A 367 10.44 10.36 23.01
N MET A 368 10.51 9.81 21.81
CA MET A 368 10.19 10.54 20.57
C MET A 368 8.70 10.89 20.48
N ASP A 369 7.81 9.95 20.81
CA ASP A 369 6.36 10.17 20.89
C ASP A 369 5.99 11.27 21.92
N ILE A 370 6.62 11.22 23.11
CA ILE A 370 6.46 12.24 24.16
C ILE A 370 6.98 13.60 23.68
N HIS A 371 8.16 13.62 23.05
CA HIS A 371 8.78 14.83 22.53
C HIS A 371 7.88 15.54 21.50
N GLN A 372 7.28 14.80 20.56
CA GLN A 372 6.32 15.37 19.60
C GLN A 372 5.11 16.01 20.29
N SER A 373 4.60 15.39 21.35
CA SER A 373 3.46 15.91 22.12
C SER A 373 3.80 17.22 22.83
N ILE A 374 5.01 17.34 23.35
CA ILE A 374 5.47 18.56 24.03
C ILE A 374 5.69 19.70 23.03
N ILE A 375 6.21 19.41 21.83
CA ILE A 375 6.28 20.39 20.73
C ILE A 375 4.88 20.92 20.39
N PHE A 376 3.89 20.03 20.27
CA PHE A 376 2.52 20.41 20.00
C PHE A 376 1.93 21.31 21.09
N ILE A 377 2.13 20.97 22.37
CA ILE A 377 1.72 21.84 23.50
C ILE A 377 2.34 23.22 23.34
N LYS A 378 3.67 23.31 23.14
CA LYS A 378 4.36 24.59 23.04
C LYS A 378 3.85 25.44 21.88
N LYS A 379 3.52 24.82 20.73
CA LYS A 379 2.95 25.50 19.55
C LYS A 379 1.56 26.09 19.84
N ASN A 380 0.72 25.37 20.58
CA ASN A 380 -0.69 25.72 20.77
C ASN A 380 -0.99 26.40 22.12
N ASN A 381 -0.10 26.27 23.10
CA ASN A 381 -0.25 26.76 24.45
C ASN A 381 1.11 27.21 24.99
N ASN A 382 1.29 28.52 25.16
CA ASN A 382 2.54 29.12 25.66
C ASN A 382 2.83 28.85 27.15
N THR A 383 2.10 27.92 27.77
CA THR A 383 2.18 27.60 29.21
C THR A 383 3.44 26.81 29.57
N LEU A 384 4.08 26.15 28.59
CA LEU A 384 5.35 25.47 28.82
C LEU A 384 6.51 26.48 28.86
N THR A 385 7.21 26.57 29.98
CA THR A 385 8.40 27.44 30.12
C THR A 385 9.50 27.00 29.15
N ASP A 386 10.19 27.95 28.53
CA ASP A 386 11.24 27.68 27.55
C ASP A 386 12.35 26.79 28.12
N LYS A 387 12.70 26.95 29.40
CA LYS A 387 13.71 26.12 30.09
C LYS A 387 13.34 24.63 30.13
N VAL A 388 12.09 24.29 30.44
CA VAL A 388 11.63 22.88 30.48
C VAL A 388 11.68 22.27 29.07
N PHE A 389 11.32 23.04 28.05
CA PHE A 389 11.41 22.61 26.66
C PHE A 389 12.88 22.39 26.21
N GLU A 390 13.78 23.32 26.55
CA GLU A 390 15.21 23.21 26.28
C GLU A 390 15.85 22.00 26.99
N ASP A 391 15.55 21.79 28.27
CA ASP A 391 16.07 20.65 29.05
C ASP A 391 15.65 19.31 28.42
N LEU A 392 14.39 19.20 28.01
CA LEU A 392 13.86 18.00 27.34
C LEU A 392 14.47 17.78 25.95
N ASN A 393 14.60 18.85 25.14
CA ASN A 393 15.27 18.78 23.84
C ASN A 393 16.72 18.32 24.00
N SER A 394 17.44 18.86 24.97
CA SER A 394 18.83 18.48 25.24
C SER A 394 18.93 17.00 25.65
N SER A 395 17.97 16.50 26.44
CA SER A 395 17.92 15.09 26.80
C SER A 395 17.61 14.21 25.60
N PHE A 396 16.76 14.66 24.67
CA PHE A 396 16.43 13.91 23.46
C PHE A 396 17.63 13.82 22.51
N GLU A 397 18.32 14.93 22.26
CA GLU A 397 19.50 14.97 21.39
C GLU A 397 20.65 14.08 21.92
N LYS A 398 20.87 14.04 23.24
CA LYS A 398 21.86 13.13 23.85
C LYS A 398 21.57 11.64 23.57
N ILE A 399 20.31 11.24 23.51
CA ILE A 399 19.96 9.82 23.27
C ILE A 399 20.11 9.49 21.79
N LYS A 400 19.86 10.46 20.90
CA LYS A 400 20.04 10.36 19.45
C LYS A 400 21.52 10.14 19.05
N GLU A 401 22.47 10.58 19.86
CA GLU A 401 23.91 10.38 19.62
C GLU A 401 24.32 8.88 19.64
N ASN A 402 23.56 8.01 20.32
CA ASN A 402 23.86 6.57 20.44
C ASN A 402 23.26 5.70 19.33
N LYS A 403 23.02 6.25 18.14
CA LYS A 403 22.40 5.52 17.02
C LYS A 403 23.28 4.39 16.48
N LYS A 404 22.69 3.20 16.31
CA LYS A 404 23.34 2.09 15.61
C LYS A 404 23.17 2.25 14.10
N LYS A 405 24.27 2.04 13.35
CA LYS A 405 24.23 2.03 11.90
C LYS A 405 23.98 0.63 11.37
N TYR A 406 23.04 0.50 10.44
CA TYR A 406 22.79 -0.75 9.72
C TYR A 406 23.60 -0.78 8.42
N ASP A 407 24.55 -1.70 8.32
CA ASP A 407 25.44 -1.79 7.16
C ASP A 407 24.74 -2.41 5.93
N TYR A 408 25.12 -1.92 4.75
CA TYR A 408 24.70 -2.44 3.45
C TYR A 408 25.02 -3.92 3.25
N SER A 409 26.06 -4.44 3.90
CA SER A 409 26.41 -5.86 3.79
C SER A 409 25.35 -6.74 4.44
N GLU A 410 24.81 -6.31 5.58
CA GLU A 410 23.66 -6.97 6.22
C GLU A 410 22.42 -6.86 5.34
N PHE A 411 22.18 -5.70 4.74
CA PHE A 411 21.06 -5.52 3.83
C PHE A 411 21.08 -6.48 2.64
N MET A 412 22.25 -6.70 2.01
CA MET A 412 22.38 -7.67 0.92
C MET A 412 22.04 -9.10 1.36
N VAL A 413 22.50 -9.52 2.55
CA VAL A 413 22.18 -10.85 3.10
C VAL A 413 20.69 -11.00 3.34
N ASP A 414 20.07 -9.97 3.89
CA ASP A 414 18.64 -10.00 4.19
C ASP A 414 17.78 -9.88 2.90
N LEU A 415 18.29 -9.24 1.83
CA LEU A 415 17.66 -9.28 0.50
C LEU A 415 17.76 -10.69 -0.14
N GLU A 416 18.91 -11.36 -0.06
CA GLU A 416 19.06 -12.75 -0.53
C GLU A 416 18.03 -13.66 0.14
N LYS A 417 17.91 -13.56 1.47
CA LYS A 417 16.93 -14.34 2.25
C LYS A 417 15.50 -14.02 1.81
N LEU A 418 15.16 -12.74 1.71
CA LEU A 418 13.82 -12.31 1.31
C LEU A 418 13.44 -12.88 -0.06
N MET A 419 14.32 -12.74 -1.05
CA MET A 419 14.03 -13.17 -2.42
C MET A 419 13.98 -14.68 -2.58
N ASN A 420 14.65 -15.46 -1.72
CA ASN A 420 14.55 -16.93 -1.73
C ASN A 420 13.15 -17.45 -1.39
N TYR A 421 12.29 -16.63 -0.77
CA TYR A 421 10.88 -16.98 -0.53
C TYR A 421 10.00 -16.78 -1.78
N SER A 422 10.52 -16.20 -2.86
CA SER A 422 9.73 -16.00 -4.08
C SER A 422 9.54 -17.30 -4.85
N ASP A 423 8.29 -17.66 -5.11
CA ASP A 423 7.98 -18.79 -5.98
C ASP A 423 8.24 -18.50 -7.46
N LYS A 424 8.42 -17.23 -7.85
CA LYS A 424 8.53 -16.81 -9.26
C LYS A 424 9.97 -16.56 -9.74
N ILE A 425 10.92 -16.42 -8.81
CA ILE A 425 12.30 -16.00 -9.11
C ILE A 425 13.30 -17.06 -8.65
N ASP A 426 14.35 -17.27 -9.45
CA ASP A 426 15.59 -17.95 -9.07
C ASP A 426 16.71 -16.94 -8.81
N LEU A 427 17.63 -17.27 -7.91
CA LEU A 427 18.73 -16.40 -7.50
C LEU A 427 20.09 -16.98 -7.86
N ILE A 428 20.97 -16.12 -8.38
CA ILE A 428 22.41 -16.37 -8.51
C ILE A 428 23.15 -15.36 -7.65
N VAL A 429 23.89 -15.84 -6.64
CA VAL A 429 24.59 -14.98 -5.68
C VAL A 429 26.08 -14.91 -5.99
N SER A 430 26.63 -13.70 -5.96
CA SER A 430 28.06 -13.43 -6.14
C SER A 430 28.67 -12.89 -4.84
N PRO A 431 29.80 -13.46 -4.36
CA PRO A 431 30.48 -14.65 -4.86
C PRO A 431 29.71 -15.95 -4.57
N PRO A 432 29.86 -17.01 -5.40
CA PRO A 432 29.07 -18.24 -5.29
C PRO A 432 29.36 -19.05 -4.02
N ASN A 433 30.51 -18.83 -3.37
CA ASN A 433 30.90 -19.51 -2.14
C ASN A 433 30.79 -18.58 -0.92
N ARG A 434 29.92 -18.95 0.04
CA ARG A 434 29.68 -18.27 1.33
C ARG A 434 30.91 -18.12 2.24
N GLY A 435 32.05 -18.72 1.87
CA GLY A 435 33.34 -18.52 2.54
C GLY A 435 33.96 -17.12 2.33
N LYS A 436 33.48 -16.36 1.33
CA LYS A 436 33.75 -14.92 1.19
C LYS A 436 32.60 -14.19 1.90
N ARG A 437 32.87 -13.63 3.09
CA ARG A 437 31.85 -13.16 4.05
C ARG A 437 30.86 -12.09 3.55
N GLN A 438 31.06 -11.48 2.38
CA GLN A 438 30.21 -10.38 1.89
C GLN A 438 29.69 -10.65 0.47
N ILE A 439 28.37 -10.53 0.31
CA ILE A 439 27.68 -10.61 -0.97
C ILE A 439 27.98 -9.34 -1.77
N SER A 440 28.60 -9.50 -2.94
CA SER A 440 28.88 -8.40 -3.86
C SER A 440 27.76 -8.16 -4.88
N GLY A 441 26.95 -9.18 -5.16
CA GLY A 441 25.74 -9.03 -5.99
C GLY A 441 24.78 -10.22 -5.95
N ILE A 442 23.52 -9.96 -6.32
CA ILE A 442 22.44 -10.94 -6.44
C ILE A 442 21.79 -10.73 -7.81
N THR A 443 21.78 -11.76 -8.64
CA THR A 443 21.09 -11.78 -9.93
C THR A 443 19.78 -12.56 -9.80
N CYS A 444 18.67 -11.93 -10.15
CA CYS A 444 17.33 -12.49 -10.12
C CYS A 444 16.86 -12.87 -11.53
N ILE A 445 16.35 -14.09 -11.71
CA ILE A 445 15.91 -14.64 -13.00
C ILE A 445 14.51 -15.23 -12.83
N LEU A 446 13.64 -15.18 -13.84
CA LEU A 446 12.33 -15.83 -13.80
C LEU A 446 12.45 -17.35 -13.95
N LYS A 447 11.75 -18.15 -13.12
CA LYS A 447 11.83 -19.62 -13.13
C LYS A 447 11.46 -20.28 -14.47
N GLU A 448 10.59 -19.64 -15.25
CA GLU A 448 10.15 -20.11 -16.58
C GLU A 448 11.30 -20.19 -17.61
N GLU A 449 12.46 -19.58 -17.36
CA GLU A 449 13.57 -19.51 -18.33
C GLU A 449 14.63 -20.64 -18.21
N GLN A 450 14.54 -21.54 -17.23
CA GLN A 450 15.57 -22.60 -17.07
C GLN A 450 15.57 -23.67 -18.17
N GLY A 451 14.68 -23.59 -19.16
CA GLY A 451 14.65 -24.47 -20.32
C GLY A 451 15.36 -23.88 -21.55
N LYS A 452 16.70 -24.05 -21.65
CA LYS A 452 17.52 -24.31 -22.88
C LYS A 452 18.86 -23.55 -22.93
N GLY A 453 19.94 -24.27 -22.56
CA GLY A 453 21.31 -24.05 -23.07
C GLY A 453 22.17 -23.00 -22.37
N ASN A 454 23.50 -23.10 -22.54
CA ASN A 454 24.58 -22.28 -21.96
C ASN A 454 24.55 -20.77 -22.28
N ASN A 455 23.40 -20.19 -22.63
CA ASN A 455 23.26 -18.77 -22.91
C ASN A 455 22.90 -18.01 -21.63
N LYS A 456 23.43 -16.78 -21.51
CA LYS A 456 23.09 -15.87 -20.41
C LYS A 456 21.57 -15.71 -20.30
N PRO A 457 21.01 -15.64 -19.07
CA PRO A 457 19.57 -15.47 -18.87
C PRO A 457 19.10 -14.22 -19.60
N ARG A 458 18.02 -14.36 -20.39
CA ARG A 458 17.56 -13.30 -21.29
C ARG A 458 16.86 -12.20 -20.51
N TYR A 459 16.14 -12.55 -19.44
CA TYR A 459 15.50 -11.60 -18.54
C TYR A 459 16.02 -11.76 -17.11
N HIS A 460 16.76 -10.76 -16.64
CA HIS A 460 17.32 -10.74 -15.29
C HIS A 460 17.41 -9.33 -14.74
N TYR A 461 17.53 -9.22 -13.42
CA TYR A 461 17.88 -7.99 -12.73
C TYR A 461 19.02 -8.23 -11.74
N ASP A 462 19.98 -7.32 -11.70
CA ASP A 462 21.17 -7.42 -10.86
C ASP A 462 21.16 -6.39 -9.72
N PHE A 463 21.11 -6.88 -8.49
CA PHE A 463 21.41 -6.10 -7.30
C PHE A 463 22.91 -6.10 -7.06
N VAL A 464 23.57 -4.95 -7.20
CA VAL A 464 25.02 -4.81 -6.99
C VAL A 464 25.29 -4.00 -5.74
N TYR A 465 26.08 -4.54 -4.80
CA TYR A 465 26.39 -3.89 -3.52
C TYR A 465 26.84 -2.43 -3.68
N LYS A 466 27.82 -2.18 -4.58
CA LYS A 466 28.36 -0.84 -4.83
C LYS A 466 27.32 0.12 -5.39
N SER A 467 26.42 -0.37 -6.25
CA SER A 467 25.35 0.42 -6.84
C SER A 467 24.36 0.84 -5.75
N LEU A 468 23.86 -0.12 -4.97
CA LEU A 468 22.91 0.14 -3.88
C LEU A 468 23.47 1.11 -2.84
N LYS A 469 24.74 0.94 -2.44
CA LYS A 469 25.41 1.83 -1.51
C LYS A 469 25.49 3.28 -2.01
N GLN A 470 25.57 3.49 -3.33
CA GLN A 470 25.61 4.83 -3.93
C GLN A 470 24.21 5.43 -4.11
N THR A 471 23.23 4.61 -4.50
CA THR A 471 21.91 5.10 -4.92
C THR A 471 20.92 5.23 -3.77
N ILE A 472 20.92 4.29 -2.82
CA ILE A 472 19.95 4.26 -1.71
C ILE A 472 20.00 5.54 -0.86
N PRO A 473 21.17 6.06 -0.42
CA PRO A 473 21.20 7.26 0.40
C PRO A 473 20.64 8.50 -0.28
N ALA A 474 20.93 8.67 -1.58
CA ALA A 474 20.39 9.78 -2.36
C ALA A 474 18.87 9.63 -2.49
N ARG A 475 18.40 8.41 -2.81
CA ARG A 475 16.98 8.13 -2.98
C ARG A 475 16.19 8.30 -1.69
N LEU A 476 16.72 7.85 -0.56
CA LEU A 476 16.06 8.04 0.73
C LEU A 476 15.95 9.50 1.14
N ARG A 477 16.99 10.31 0.91
CA ARG A 477 16.90 11.76 1.18
C ARG A 477 15.89 12.47 0.30
N GLU A 478 15.64 11.97 -0.91
CA GLU A 478 14.59 12.49 -1.79
C GLU A 478 13.18 12.10 -1.32
N LEU A 479 12.99 10.82 -0.95
CA LEU A 479 11.68 10.29 -0.56
C LEU A 479 11.27 10.67 0.87
N LEU A 480 12.23 10.65 1.79
CA LEU A 480 12.07 10.91 3.23
C LEU A 480 13.19 11.86 3.69
N PRO A 481 13.06 13.17 3.42
CA PRO A 481 14.05 14.15 3.82
C PRO A 481 14.34 14.17 5.33
N GLU A 482 13.41 13.69 6.15
CA GLU A 482 13.55 13.52 7.61
C GLU A 482 14.51 12.37 8.00
N VAL A 483 14.95 11.55 7.04
CA VAL A 483 15.81 10.39 7.30
C VAL A 483 17.20 10.76 7.83
N ASP A 484 17.69 11.96 7.51
CA ASP A 484 19.00 12.44 8.01
C ASP A 484 18.95 12.67 9.53
N GLU A 485 17.78 13.08 10.03
CA GLU A 485 17.51 13.17 11.47
C GLU A 485 17.29 11.78 12.07
N ALA A 486 16.67 10.87 11.33
CA ALA A 486 16.19 9.61 11.84
C ALA A 486 17.23 8.46 11.80
N ILE A 487 18.09 8.30 10.79
CA ILE A 487 18.87 7.04 10.65
C ILE A 487 20.32 7.27 10.21
N ALA A 488 20.67 8.35 9.50
CA ALA A 488 22.01 8.64 8.97
C ALA A 488 22.79 7.39 8.51
N LEU A 489 22.51 7.00 7.26
CA LEU A 489 22.99 5.80 6.57
C LEU A 489 24.53 5.70 6.49
#